data_AF-A0A939V9K7-F1
#
_entry.id   AF-A0A939V9K7-F1
#
_cell.length_a   1.000
_cell.length_b   1.000
_cell.length_c   1.000
_cell.angle_alpha   90.00
_cell.angle_beta   90.00
_cell.angle_gamma   90.00
#
_symmetry.space_group_name_H-M   'P 1'
#
loop_
_entity.id
_entity.type
_entity.pdbx_description
1 polymer ?
#
loop_
_entity_poly.entity_id
_entity_poly.type
_entity_poly.pdbx_seq_one_letter_code
_entity_poly.pdbx_strand_id
1 'polypeptide(L)'
;MRKILILAPAVLLALFACSSPGSLTRSEKALIASSDSLMHVYTVDDSTEFIVLRGESVDFSDADLQSPLFESLVAKMKYTVQDPSQDGVGIAAPQVGLNRRLIIVCRLDLPGEPFVAYANPYIDSLWGPSVVGREGCLSIPGHRGNVPRSEFALIRYTDPVSLSVCRDTVSGYVARIFQHEIDHLEGVLYIDRTADLWTVSE
;
A
#
# COMPACT_ATOMS: atom_id res chain seq x y z
N MET A 1 -67.45 -28.54 -12.46
CA MET A 1 -66.59 -28.00 -11.38
C MET A 1 -65.24 -27.61 -12.00
N ARG A 2 -64.99 -26.32 -12.24
CA ARG A 2 -63.76 -25.82 -12.87
C ARG A 2 -62.67 -25.66 -11.79
N LYS A 3 -61.54 -26.37 -11.95
CA LYS A 3 -60.36 -26.22 -11.08
C LYS A 3 -59.60 -24.95 -11.51
N ILE A 4 -59.48 -24.00 -10.61
CA ILE A 4 -58.69 -22.78 -10.79
C ILE A 4 -57.24 -23.14 -10.45
N LEU A 5 -56.34 -23.00 -11.43
CA LEU A 5 -54.90 -23.19 -11.27
C LEU A 5 -54.31 -21.83 -10.85
N ILE A 6 -53.83 -21.72 -9.61
CA ILE A 6 -53.19 -20.51 -9.10
C ILE A 6 -51.69 -20.61 -9.44
N LEU A 7 -51.24 -19.77 -10.38
CA LEU A 7 -49.82 -19.56 -10.65
C LEU A 7 -49.23 -18.67 -9.54
N ALA A 8 -48.28 -19.18 -8.77
CA ALA A 8 -47.50 -18.37 -7.84
C ALA A 8 -46.41 -17.59 -8.62
N PRO A 9 -46.14 -16.30 -8.31
CA PRO A 9 -45.11 -15.55 -8.99
C PRO A 9 -43.73 -16.00 -8.49
N ALA A 10 -42.85 -16.34 -9.44
CA ALA A 10 -41.44 -16.57 -9.16
C ALA A 10 -40.82 -15.23 -8.72
N VAL A 11 -40.51 -15.11 -7.43
CA VAL A 11 -39.73 -14.00 -6.89
C VAL A 11 -38.30 -14.17 -7.39
N LEU A 12 -37.92 -13.37 -8.38
CA LEU A 12 -36.55 -13.28 -8.85
C LEU A 12 -35.73 -12.55 -7.75
N LEU A 13 -35.07 -13.32 -6.90
CA LEU A 13 -34.19 -12.81 -5.86
C LEU A 13 -32.94 -12.22 -6.56
N ALA A 14 -32.93 -10.90 -6.76
CA ALA A 14 -31.74 -10.20 -7.22
C ALA A 14 -30.66 -10.35 -6.13
N LEU A 15 -29.65 -11.18 -6.40
CA LEU A 15 -28.45 -11.29 -5.57
C LEU A 15 -27.71 -9.95 -5.65
N PHE A 16 -27.97 -9.06 -4.69
CA PHE A 16 -27.06 -7.96 -4.41
C PHE A 16 -25.76 -8.58 -3.93
N ALA A 17 -24.73 -8.54 -4.78
CA ALA A 17 -23.37 -8.87 -4.38
C ALA A 17 -22.94 -7.84 -3.33
N CYS A 18 -23.17 -8.15 -2.05
CA CYS A 18 -22.49 -7.46 -0.96
C CYS A 18 -21.01 -7.77 -1.13
N SER A 19 -20.23 -6.78 -1.57
CA SER A 19 -18.78 -6.82 -1.44
C SER A 19 -18.48 -6.96 0.05
N SER A 20 -17.73 -7.99 0.43
CA SER A 20 -17.28 -8.10 1.82
C SER A 20 -16.44 -6.87 2.17
N PRO A 21 -16.45 -6.42 3.44
CA PRO A 21 -15.52 -5.39 3.89
C PRO A 21 -14.09 -5.73 3.45
N GLY A 22 -13.37 -4.75 2.91
CA GLY A 22 -12.02 -4.95 2.38
C GLY A 22 -11.95 -5.62 1.01
N SER A 23 -13.07 -5.99 0.36
CA SER A 23 -13.06 -6.47 -1.02
C SER A 23 -12.54 -5.42 -2.00
N LEU A 24 -11.66 -5.80 -2.93
CA LEU A 24 -11.26 -4.97 -4.07
C LEU A 24 -12.47 -4.57 -4.93
N THR A 25 -12.56 -3.28 -5.24
CA THR A 25 -13.57 -2.69 -6.12
C THR A 25 -13.31 -3.05 -7.58
N ARG A 26 -14.29 -2.80 -8.45
CA ARG A 26 -14.14 -3.05 -9.89
C ARG A 26 -13.04 -2.22 -10.53
N SER A 27 -12.89 -0.95 -10.13
CA SER A 27 -11.86 -0.04 -10.63
C SER A 27 -10.47 -0.49 -10.19
N GLU A 28 -10.31 -0.88 -8.92
CA GLU A 28 -9.02 -1.41 -8.42
C GLU A 28 -8.63 -2.69 -9.15
N LYS A 29 -9.58 -3.62 -9.36
CA LYS A 29 -9.33 -4.85 -10.13
C LYS A 29 -8.91 -4.54 -11.56
N ALA A 30 -9.54 -3.56 -12.22
CA ALA A 30 -9.18 -3.15 -13.57
C ALA A 30 -7.78 -2.53 -13.65
N LEU A 31 -7.42 -1.69 -12.67
CA LEU A 31 -6.09 -1.11 -12.55
C LEU A 31 -5.01 -2.19 -12.38
N ILE A 32 -5.24 -3.15 -11.49
CA ILE A 32 -4.32 -4.28 -11.26
C ILE A 32 -4.21 -5.17 -12.51
N ALA A 33 -5.32 -5.43 -13.19
CA ALA A 33 -5.39 -6.32 -14.35
C ALA A 33 -4.89 -5.69 -15.67
N SER A 34 -4.44 -4.44 -15.67
CA SER A 34 -3.84 -3.82 -16.85
C SER A 34 -2.65 -4.64 -17.38
N SER A 35 -2.31 -4.49 -18.66
CA SER A 35 -1.16 -5.19 -19.26
C SER A 35 0.18 -4.62 -18.82
N ASP A 36 0.20 -3.39 -18.32
CA ASP A 36 1.44 -2.68 -18.00
C ASP A 36 2.05 -3.23 -16.71
N SER A 37 3.34 -3.58 -16.80
CA SER A 37 4.10 -4.08 -15.64
C SER A 37 4.63 -2.95 -14.77
N LEU A 38 4.97 -1.81 -15.38
CA LEU A 38 5.35 -0.58 -14.69
C LEU A 38 4.08 0.18 -14.30
N MET A 39 3.93 0.47 -13.02
CA MET A 39 2.79 1.25 -12.53
C MET A 39 3.11 2.75 -12.59
N HIS A 40 2.10 3.55 -12.93
CA HIS A 40 2.20 5.00 -12.86
C HIS A 40 2.34 5.44 -11.41
N VAL A 41 3.44 6.12 -11.07
CA VAL A 41 3.66 6.64 -9.73
C VAL A 41 2.99 8.00 -9.61
N TYR A 42 2.03 8.05 -8.69
CA TYR A 42 1.24 9.23 -8.39
C TYR A 42 2.11 10.27 -7.70
N THR A 43 1.96 11.52 -8.10
CA THR A 43 2.74 12.67 -7.62
C THR A 43 1.85 13.72 -6.97
N VAL A 44 2.47 14.57 -6.15
CA VAL A 44 1.76 15.70 -5.51
C VAL A 44 1.45 16.85 -6.47
N ASP A 45 1.99 16.82 -7.69
CA ASP A 45 1.80 17.86 -8.70
C ASP A 45 0.46 17.72 -9.44
N ASP A 46 -0.09 16.51 -9.53
CA ASP A 46 -1.43 16.27 -10.04
C ASP A 46 -2.47 16.26 -8.91
N SER A 47 -3.48 17.11 -9.03
CA SER A 47 -4.49 17.27 -7.97
C SER A 47 -5.37 16.03 -7.73
N THR A 48 -5.57 15.18 -8.75
CA THR A 48 -6.36 13.95 -8.61
C THR A 48 -5.55 12.85 -7.95
N GLU A 49 -4.27 12.75 -8.30
CA GLU A 49 -3.30 11.86 -7.67
C GLU A 49 -3.07 12.25 -6.21
N PHE A 50 -2.91 13.56 -5.95
CA PHE A 50 -2.78 14.10 -4.61
C PHE A 50 -3.94 13.69 -3.69
N ILE A 51 -5.17 13.70 -4.18
CA ILE A 51 -6.33 13.24 -3.39
C ILE A 51 -6.18 11.78 -2.98
N VAL A 52 -5.66 10.92 -3.87
CA VAL A 52 -5.42 9.51 -3.56
C VAL A 52 -4.28 9.36 -2.54
N LEU A 53 -3.15 10.06 -2.76
CA LEU A 53 -2.00 10.08 -1.83
C LEU A 53 -2.34 10.58 -0.43
N ARG A 54 -3.43 11.35 -0.28
CA ARG A 54 -3.94 11.84 1.01
C ARG A 54 -5.06 10.99 1.61
N GLY A 55 -5.48 9.92 0.94
CA GLY A 55 -6.55 9.06 1.41
C GLY A 55 -6.07 7.96 2.35
N GLU A 56 -6.91 7.62 3.33
CA GLU A 56 -6.68 6.48 4.22
C GLU A 56 -6.88 5.16 3.46
N SER A 57 -5.96 4.23 3.68
CA SER A 57 -5.97 2.91 3.05
C SER A 57 -6.70 1.88 3.88
N VAL A 58 -7.52 1.08 3.22
CA VAL A 58 -8.26 -0.03 3.86
C VAL A 58 -7.56 -1.37 3.68
N ASP A 59 -7.78 -2.28 4.62
CA ASP A 59 -7.27 -3.64 4.53
C ASP A 59 -7.78 -4.36 3.26
N PHE A 60 -6.95 -5.27 2.75
CA PHE A 60 -7.40 -6.31 1.84
C PHE A 60 -8.22 -7.35 2.60
N SER A 61 -9.26 -7.87 1.95
CA SER A 61 -9.93 -9.08 2.41
C SER A 61 -9.04 -10.31 2.21
N ASP A 62 -9.22 -11.33 3.05
CA ASP A 62 -8.52 -12.63 2.92
C ASP A 62 -8.65 -13.23 1.51
N ALA A 63 -9.83 -13.11 0.92
CA ALA A 63 -10.11 -13.60 -0.43
C ALA A 63 -9.29 -12.86 -1.50
N ASP A 64 -9.07 -11.55 -1.34
CA ASP A 64 -8.22 -10.79 -2.26
C ASP A 64 -6.73 -11.08 -2.02
N LEU A 65 -6.29 -11.25 -0.77
CA LEU A 65 -4.90 -11.61 -0.45
C LEU A 65 -4.47 -12.93 -1.10
N GLN A 66 -5.38 -13.90 -1.18
CA GLN A 66 -5.14 -15.20 -1.82
C GLN A 66 -5.45 -15.20 -3.32
N SER A 67 -5.73 -14.04 -3.92
CA SER A 67 -6.10 -13.95 -5.32
C SER A 67 -4.86 -13.78 -6.23
N PRO A 68 -4.92 -14.27 -7.48
CA PRO A 68 -3.88 -13.98 -8.48
C PRO A 68 -3.71 -12.49 -8.78
N LEU A 69 -4.73 -11.68 -8.51
CA LEU A 69 -4.64 -10.22 -8.65
C LEU A 69 -3.69 -9.63 -7.61
N PHE A 70 -3.71 -10.13 -6.37
CA PHE A 70 -2.79 -9.67 -5.34
C PHE A 70 -1.34 -10.02 -5.70
N GLU A 71 -1.09 -11.25 -6.17
CA GLU A 71 0.23 -11.66 -6.67
C GLU A 71 0.72 -10.76 -7.81
N SER A 72 -0.17 -10.46 -8.78
CA SER A 72 0.12 -9.54 -9.88
C SER A 72 0.45 -8.13 -9.39
N LEU A 73 -0.35 -7.60 -8.45
CA LEU A 73 -0.11 -6.28 -7.86
C LEU A 73 1.25 -6.22 -7.16
N VAL A 74 1.58 -7.22 -6.34
CA VAL A 74 2.88 -7.30 -5.67
C VAL A 74 4.02 -7.32 -6.67
N ALA A 75 3.92 -8.12 -7.74
CA ALA A 75 4.95 -8.19 -8.78
C ALA A 75 5.14 -6.85 -9.49
N LYS A 76 4.05 -6.15 -9.82
CA LYS A 76 4.08 -4.83 -10.47
C LYS A 76 4.64 -3.74 -9.57
N MET A 77 4.24 -3.71 -8.29
CA MET A 77 4.78 -2.74 -7.34
C MET A 77 6.28 -2.97 -7.10
N LYS A 78 6.72 -4.23 -6.99
CA LYS A 78 8.14 -4.59 -6.95
C LYS A 78 8.89 -4.10 -8.18
N TYR A 79 8.37 -4.41 -9.37
CA TYR A 79 8.97 -3.95 -10.62
C TYR A 79 9.08 -2.41 -10.67
N THR A 80 8.05 -1.71 -10.19
CA THR A 80 7.99 -0.24 -10.18
C THR A 80 9.02 0.39 -9.25
N VAL A 81 9.15 -0.09 -8.00
CA VAL A 81 10.14 0.46 -7.06
C VAL A 81 11.59 0.10 -7.43
N GLN A 82 11.77 -0.99 -8.19
CA GLN A 82 13.07 -1.43 -8.69
C GLN A 82 13.46 -0.82 -10.04
N ASP A 83 12.59 -0.01 -10.66
CA ASP A 83 12.91 0.63 -11.93
C ASP A 83 14.17 1.50 -11.77
N PRO A 84 15.24 1.28 -12.56
CA PRO A 84 16.51 1.99 -12.40
C PRO A 84 16.43 3.49 -12.70
N SER A 85 15.33 3.98 -13.27
CA SER A 85 15.05 5.42 -13.36
C SER A 85 14.65 6.03 -12.02
N GLN A 86 14.48 5.20 -10.98
CA GLN A 86 14.04 5.59 -9.65
C GLN A 86 14.99 5.00 -8.58
N ASP A 87 15.40 5.83 -7.62
CA ASP A 87 16.17 5.38 -6.45
C ASP A 87 15.24 4.93 -5.31
N GLY A 88 14.30 4.02 -5.64
CA GLY A 88 13.27 3.54 -4.73
C GLY A 88 13.80 2.54 -3.70
N VAL A 89 13.54 2.78 -2.40
CA VAL A 89 13.78 1.82 -1.30
C VAL A 89 12.50 1.28 -0.69
N GLY A 90 11.35 1.81 -1.12
CA GLY A 90 10.02 1.40 -0.72
C GLY A 90 8.97 2.02 -1.64
N ILE A 91 7.79 1.41 -1.69
CA ILE A 91 6.60 1.97 -2.34
C ILE A 91 5.34 1.47 -1.65
N ALA A 92 4.35 2.36 -1.50
CA ALA A 92 3.03 2.06 -0.97
C ALA A 92 1.97 2.03 -2.07
N ALA A 93 0.93 1.20 -1.90
CA ALA A 93 -0.14 1.06 -2.91
C ALA A 93 -0.86 2.39 -3.25
N PRO A 94 -1.04 3.36 -2.33
CA PRO A 94 -1.58 4.68 -2.68
C PRO A 94 -0.76 5.42 -3.74
N GLN A 95 0.56 5.22 -3.75
CA GLN A 95 1.46 5.83 -4.73
C GLN A 95 1.28 5.27 -6.14
N VAL A 96 0.54 4.17 -6.29
CA VAL A 96 0.19 3.59 -7.60
C VAL A 96 -1.33 3.56 -7.82
N GLY A 97 -2.07 4.39 -7.09
CA GLY A 97 -3.50 4.61 -7.29
C GLY A 97 -4.44 3.71 -6.49
N LEU A 98 -3.94 2.93 -5.53
CA LEU A 98 -4.75 2.03 -4.70
C LEU A 98 -4.68 2.38 -3.22
N ASN A 99 -5.78 2.87 -2.64
CA ASN A 99 -5.89 3.10 -1.19
C ASN A 99 -6.15 1.80 -0.43
N ARG A 100 -5.16 0.91 -0.52
CA ARG A 100 -5.13 -0.41 0.12
C ARG A 100 -3.86 -0.57 0.91
N ARG A 101 -3.94 -1.29 2.03
CA ARG A 101 -2.79 -1.49 2.92
C ARG A 101 -1.83 -2.53 2.33
N LEU A 102 -0.96 -2.07 1.45
CA LEU A 102 0.15 -2.85 0.91
C LEU A 102 1.35 -1.93 0.70
N ILE A 103 2.50 -2.40 1.16
CA ILE A 103 3.79 -1.74 0.94
C ILE A 103 4.79 -2.78 0.45
N ILE A 104 5.73 -2.33 -0.38
CA ILE A 104 6.95 -3.08 -0.70
C ILE A 104 8.11 -2.34 -0.02
N VAL A 105 8.93 -3.05 0.74
CA VAL A 105 10.04 -2.48 1.50
C VAL A 105 11.34 -3.19 1.16
N CYS A 106 12.41 -2.43 0.92
CA CYS A 106 13.76 -2.96 0.82
C CYS A 106 14.31 -3.33 2.21
N ARG A 107 14.22 -4.61 2.59
CA ARG A 107 14.77 -5.24 3.79
C ARG A 107 16.28 -5.47 3.66
N LEU A 108 17.05 -4.37 3.70
CA LEU A 108 18.52 -4.37 3.66
C LEU A 108 19.17 -5.16 4.82
N ASP A 109 18.41 -5.46 5.86
CA ASP A 109 18.80 -6.26 7.01
C ASP A 109 18.62 -7.78 6.80
N LEU A 110 18.02 -8.21 5.68
CA LEU A 110 17.83 -9.62 5.32
C LEU A 110 18.72 -10.03 4.13
N PRO A 111 19.19 -11.29 4.08
CA PRO A 111 19.90 -11.81 2.91
C PRO A 111 18.93 -12.09 1.74
N GLY A 112 19.41 -11.98 0.50
CA GLY A 112 18.65 -12.37 -0.70
C GLY A 112 18.02 -11.21 -1.46
N GLU A 113 16.83 -11.43 -2.03
CA GLU A 113 16.05 -10.37 -2.68
C GLU A 113 15.50 -9.43 -1.60
N PRO A 114 15.93 -8.16 -1.54
CA PRO A 114 15.63 -7.33 -0.40
C PRO A 114 14.19 -6.77 -0.44
N PHE A 115 13.51 -6.76 -1.58
CA PHE A 115 12.16 -6.20 -1.68
C PHE A 115 11.11 -7.20 -1.22
N VAL A 116 10.51 -6.91 -0.06
CA VAL A 116 9.51 -7.76 0.59
C VAL A 116 8.18 -7.04 0.65
N ALA A 117 7.10 -7.77 0.33
CA ALA A 117 5.74 -7.25 0.38
C ALA A 117 5.14 -7.45 1.78
N TYR A 118 4.48 -6.41 2.29
CA TYR A 118 3.76 -6.45 3.56
C TYR A 118 2.30 -6.09 3.31
N ALA A 119 1.41 -7.07 3.48
CA ALA A 119 -0.03 -6.90 3.37
C ALA A 119 -0.63 -6.51 4.72
N ASN A 120 -1.59 -5.59 4.69
CA ASN A 120 -2.28 -5.06 5.86
C ASN A 120 -1.32 -4.65 7.00
N PRO A 121 -0.22 -3.92 6.73
CA PRO A 121 0.75 -3.61 7.76
C PRO A 121 0.28 -2.50 8.70
N TYR A 122 0.70 -2.59 9.95
CA TYR A 122 0.50 -1.61 11.01
C TYR A 122 1.75 -1.51 11.88
N ILE A 123 2.00 -0.34 12.42
CA ILE A 123 3.01 -0.15 13.46
C ILE A 123 2.34 -0.45 14.81
N ASP A 124 2.67 -1.58 15.41
CA ASP A 124 2.17 -1.95 16.75
C ASP A 124 2.88 -1.13 17.85
N SER A 125 4.16 -0.80 17.67
CA SER A 125 4.89 0.09 18.59
C SER A 125 6.11 0.77 17.95
N LEU A 126 6.46 1.93 18.47
CA LEU A 126 7.70 2.68 18.20
C LEU A 126 8.42 2.93 19.52
N TRP A 127 9.74 2.74 19.54
CA TRP A 127 10.56 3.04 20.71
C TRP A 127 11.99 3.44 20.36
N GLY A 128 12.74 3.83 21.38
CA GLY A 128 14.11 4.32 21.25
C GLY A 128 14.17 5.83 20.95
N PRO A 129 15.37 6.35 20.66
CA PRO A 129 15.53 7.75 20.34
C PRO A 129 14.84 8.11 19.02
N SER A 130 14.44 9.38 18.92
CA SER A 130 14.08 9.98 17.64
C SER A 130 15.36 10.34 16.88
N VAL A 131 15.54 9.77 15.70
CA VAL A 131 16.70 9.97 14.83
C VAL A 131 16.27 10.79 13.62
N VAL A 132 16.94 11.92 13.41
CA VAL A 132 16.74 12.74 12.21
C VAL A 132 17.50 12.11 11.05
N GLY A 133 16.85 11.96 9.91
CA GLY A 133 17.46 11.43 8.70
C GLY A 133 16.83 12.00 7.45
N ARG A 134 17.60 12.01 6.36
CA ARG A 134 17.16 12.51 5.06
C ARG A 134 16.17 11.54 4.43
N GLU A 135 15.02 12.05 4.02
CA GLU A 135 14.01 11.34 3.24
C GLU A 135 13.80 12.01 1.88
N GLY A 136 13.40 11.19 0.92
CA GLY A 136 12.81 11.58 -0.35
C GLY A 136 11.62 10.67 -0.62
N CYS A 137 10.84 10.96 -1.66
CA CYS A 137 9.69 10.16 -2.03
C CYS A 137 9.50 10.19 -3.53
N LEU A 138 9.16 9.05 -4.13
CA LEU A 138 8.85 8.95 -5.57
C LEU A 138 7.67 9.84 -5.96
N SER A 139 6.73 10.06 -5.03
CA SER A 139 5.56 10.93 -5.21
C SER A 139 5.85 12.42 -5.00
N ILE A 140 7.06 12.78 -4.58
CA ILE A 140 7.50 14.17 -4.37
C ILE A 140 8.87 14.37 -5.04
N PRO A 141 8.92 14.29 -6.38
CA PRO A 141 10.17 14.37 -7.12
C PRO A 141 10.86 15.72 -6.89
N GLY A 142 12.20 15.75 -7.01
CA GLY A 142 12.98 16.99 -6.88
C GLY A 142 13.12 17.55 -5.46
N HIS A 143 12.52 16.93 -4.43
CA HIS A 143 12.61 17.42 -3.05
C HIS A 143 13.20 16.38 -2.08
N ARG A 144 13.84 16.88 -1.04
CA ARG A 144 14.29 16.09 0.13
C ARG A 144 14.00 16.86 1.41
N GLY A 145 13.91 16.13 2.51
CA GLY A 145 13.74 16.75 3.83
C GLY A 145 14.33 15.93 4.97
N ASN A 146 14.59 16.58 6.09
CA ASN A 146 15.08 15.94 7.31
C ASN A 146 13.91 15.57 8.22
N VAL A 147 13.65 14.27 8.37
CA VAL A 147 12.48 13.77 9.10
C VAL A 147 12.92 13.04 10.37
N PRO A 148 12.37 13.39 11.54
CA PRO A 148 12.56 12.61 12.76
C PRO A 148 11.74 11.31 12.70
N ARG A 149 12.39 10.17 12.98
CA ARG A 149 11.76 8.83 13.04
C ARG A 149 12.22 8.09 14.28
N SER A 150 11.41 7.18 14.79
CA SER A 150 11.84 6.31 15.89
C SER A 150 12.91 5.33 15.40
N GLU A 151 13.95 5.10 16.21
CA GLU A 151 15.02 4.16 15.87
C GLU A 151 14.54 2.71 15.72
N PHE A 152 13.50 2.31 16.47
CA PHE A 152 12.96 0.96 16.44
C PHE A 152 11.45 0.96 16.19
N ALA A 153 10.97 -0.07 15.48
CA ALA A 153 9.55 -0.30 15.23
C ALA A 153 9.20 -1.80 15.29
N LEU A 154 7.99 -2.09 15.77
CA LEU A 154 7.37 -3.41 15.69
C LEU A 154 6.25 -3.34 14.65
N ILE A 155 6.44 -4.04 13.55
CA ILE A 155 5.51 -4.05 12.43
C ILE A 155 4.66 -5.31 12.50
N ARG A 156 3.35 -5.14 12.57
CA ARG A 156 2.37 -6.22 12.41
C ARG A 156 1.87 -6.23 10.99
N TYR A 157 1.71 -7.40 10.39
CA TYR A 157 1.19 -7.55 9.03
C TYR A 157 0.50 -8.91 8.87
N THR A 158 -0.22 -9.08 7.77
CA THR A 158 -0.84 -10.37 7.42
C THR A 158 0.02 -11.09 6.39
N ASP A 159 0.34 -12.35 6.64
CA ASP A 159 0.95 -13.22 5.65
C ASP A 159 -0.11 -13.63 4.62
N PRO A 160 0.05 -13.31 3.32
CA PRO A 160 -1.00 -13.53 2.32
C PRO A 160 -1.25 -15.01 1.99
N VAL A 161 -0.32 -15.91 2.32
CA VAL A 161 -0.44 -17.34 2.05
C VAL A 161 -1.19 -18.03 3.19
N SER A 162 -0.73 -17.82 4.42
CA SER A 162 -1.26 -18.45 5.62
C SER A 162 -2.43 -17.70 6.25
N LEU A 163 -2.64 -16.43 5.88
CA LEU A 163 -3.58 -15.48 6.51
C LEU A 163 -3.31 -15.23 8.01
N SER A 164 -2.14 -15.63 8.49
CA SER A 164 -1.76 -15.42 9.88
C SER A 164 -1.21 -14.02 10.09
N VAL A 165 -1.40 -13.50 11.31
CA VAL A 165 -0.80 -12.23 11.73
C VAL A 165 0.64 -12.47 12.14
N CYS A 166 1.56 -11.84 11.42
CA CYS A 166 2.99 -11.90 11.63
C CYS A 166 3.51 -10.59 12.26
N ARG A 167 4.71 -10.64 12.84
CA ARG A 167 5.39 -9.47 13.40
C ARG A 167 6.88 -9.47 13.11
N ASP A 168 7.38 -8.33 12.67
CA ASP A 168 8.80 -8.05 12.49
C ASP A 168 9.24 -6.91 13.41
N THR A 169 10.36 -7.09 14.09
CA THR A 169 11.06 -5.99 14.76
C THR A 169 12.14 -5.46 13.84
N VAL A 170 12.12 -4.17 13.56
CA VAL A 170 13.08 -3.49 12.67
C VAL A 170 13.72 -2.30 13.38
N SER A 171 14.90 -1.90 12.90
CA SER A 171 15.65 -0.79 13.47
C SER A 171 16.35 0.07 12.41
N GLY A 172 16.84 1.24 12.82
CA GLY A 172 17.64 2.15 12.02
C GLY A 172 16.97 2.53 10.70
N TYR A 173 17.72 2.41 9.60
CA TYR A 173 17.24 2.82 8.28
C TYR A 173 16.03 1.99 7.80
N VAL A 174 15.96 0.70 8.11
CA VAL A 174 14.80 -0.14 7.75
C VAL A 174 13.56 0.28 8.53
N ALA A 175 13.68 0.59 9.83
CA ALA A 175 12.57 1.14 10.62
C ALA A 175 12.07 2.48 10.06
N ARG A 176 12.97 3.33 9.53
CA ARG A 176 12.60 4.56 8.83
C ARG A 176 11.80 4.29 7.57
N ILE A 177 12.23 3.34 6.73
CA ILE A 177 11.50 2.97 5.51
C ILE A 177 10.08 2.52 5.88
N PHE A 178 9.92 1.61 6.85
CA PHE A 178 8.57 1.19 7.29
C PHE A 178 7.71 2.35 7.79
N GLN A 179 8.25 3.24 8.61
CA GLN A 179 7.51 4.41 9.08
C GLN A 179 7.08 5.32 7.91
N HIS A 180 7.93 5.47 6.89
CA HIS A 180 7.60 6.23 5.68
C HIS A 180 6.51 5.55 4.85
N GLU A 181 6.67 4.26 4.55
CA GLU A 181 5.71 3.54 3.71
C GLU A 181 4.36 3.36 4.40
N ILE A 182 4.33 3.17 5.72
CA ILE A 182 3.07 3.08 6.47
C ILE A 182 2.38 4.45 6.58
N ASP A 183 3.12 5.56 6.63
CA ASP A 183 2.51 6.90 6.59
C ASP A 183 1.66 7.10 5.32
N HIS A 184 2.13 6.63 4.15
CA HIS A 184 1.36 6.69 2.90
C HIS A 184 0.02 5.97 3.03
N LEU A 185 -0.05 4.88 3.79
CA LEU A 185 -1.31 4.16 4.05
C LEU A 185 -2.29 4.98 4.90
N GLU A 186 -1.82 5.99 5.61
CA GLU A 186 -2.62 6.90 6.43
C GLU A 186 -2.81 8.28 5.75
N GLY A 187 -2.39 8.44 4.49
CA GLY A 187 -2.45 9.71 3.77
C GLY A 187 -1.44 10.77 4.26
N VAL A 188 -0.43 10.35 5.02
CA VAL A 188 0.63 11.19 5.56
C VAL A 188 1.84 11.13 4.62
N LEU A 189 2.38 12.29 4.28
CA LEU A 189 3.57 12.42 3.45
C LEU A 189 4.73 12.92 4.31
N TYR A 190 5.96 12.60 3.93
CA TYR A 190 7.13 13.01 4.72
C TYR A 190 7.23 14.54 4.88
N ILE A 191 6.72 15.30 3.91
CA ILE A 191 6.64 16.78 3.94
C ILE A 191 5.77 17.30 5.09
N ASP A 192 4.86 16.50 5.66
CA ASP A 192 4.07 16.87 6.83
C ASP A 192 4.87 16.70 8.13
N ARG A 193 6.00 16.00 8.08
CA ARG A 193 6.84 15.65 9.24
C ARG A 193 8.16 16.42 9.29
N THR A 194 8.42 17.31 8.33
CA THR A 194 9.64 18.12 8.29
C THR A 194 9.33 19.61 8.15
N ALA A 195 10.13 20.44 8.80
CA ALA A 195 10.19 21.89 8.56
C ALA A 195 11.44 22.29 7.74
N ASP A 196 12.29 21.32 7.42
CA ASP A 196 13.54 21.46 6.70
C ASP A 196 13.43 20.71 5.37
N LEU A 197 12.91 21.42 4.37
CA LEU A 197 12.71 20.95 3.00
C LEU A 197 13.59 21.73 2.05
N TRP A 198 14.24 21.03 1.13
CA TRP A 198 15.03 21.65 0.08
C TRP A 198 14.82 20.96 -1.27
N THR A 199 15.06 21.70 -2.34
CA THR A 199 15.07 21.19 -3.70
C THR A 199 16.42 20.56 -4.00
N VAL A 200 16.42 19.41 -4.63
CA VAL A 200 17.63 18.76 -5.15
C VAL A 200 17.87 19.34 -6.54
N SER A 201 19.02 19.98 -6.76
CA SER A 201 19.45 20.33 -8.10
C SER A 201 19.84 19.06 -8.86
N GLU A 202 19.44 18.96 -10.12
CA GLU A 202 19.89 17.92 -11.06
C GLU A 202 21.43 17.85 -11.18
#